data_AF-A0A849R365-F1
#
_entry.id   AF-A0A849R365-F1
#
_cell.length_a   1.000
_cell.length_b   1.000
_cell.length_c   1.000
_cell.angle_alpha   90.00
_cell.angle_beta   90.00
_cell.angle_gamma   90.00
#
_symmetry.space_group_name_H-M   'P 1'
#
loop_
_entity.id
_entity.type
_entity.pdbx_description
1 polymer ?
#
loop_
_entity_poly.entity_id
_entity_poly.type
_entity_poly.pdbx_seq_one_letter_code
_entity_poly.pdbx_strand_id
1 'polypeptide(L)' 'MTGFSNPEEVAEHDKLVALVDNMLELQKKYHDARMEKDKELYERQIKIVDTQIDGLVYDLYGLAEEEEKVVEER' A
#
# COMPACT_ATOMS: atom_id res chain seq x y z
N MET A 1 -21.39 -0.42 11.80
CA MET A 1 -21.25 -0.66 10.35
C MET A 1 -21.12 0.72 9.74
N THR A 2 -19.92 1.27 9.78
CA THR A 2 -19.64 2.66 9.40
C THR A 2 -19.71 2.75 7.89
N GLY A 3 -20.79 3.34 7.38
CA GLY A 3 -20.94 3.62 5.97
C GLY A 3 -20.04 4.79 5.60
N PHE A 4 -19.06 4.53 4.73
CA PHE A 4 -18.43 5.56 3.92
C PHE A 4 -19.56 6.37 3.27
N SER A 5 -19.78 7.58 3.76
CA SER A 5 -20.95 8.38 3.40
C SER A 5 -20.70 9.18 2.12
N ASN A 6 -19.45 9.21 1.64
CA ASN A 6 -19.05 9.83 0.39
C ASN A 6 -18.66 8.77 -0.66
N PRO A 7 -19.17 8.86 -1.91
CA PRO A 7 -18.80 7.95 -2.99
C PRO A 7 -17.31 8.07 -3.38
N GLU A 8 -16.68 9.21 -3.10
CA GLU A 8 -15.24 9.44 -3.31
C GLU A 8 -14.41 8.60 -2.33
N GLU A 9 -14.76 8.60 -1.03
CA GLU A 9 -14.10 7.76 -0.01
C GLU A 9 -14.23 6.27 -0.34
N VAL A 10 -15.40 5.83 -0.84
CA VAL A 10 -15.61 4.44 -1.28
C VAL A 10 -14.68 4.10 -2.45
N ALA A 11 -14.56 4.99 -3.43
CA ALA A 11 -13.70 4.76 -4.59
C ALA A 11 -12.22 4.73 -4.22
N GLU A 12 -11.79 5.55 -3.25
CA GLU A 12 -10.43 5.53 -2.72
C GLU A 12 -10.15 4.28 -1.89
N HIS A 13 -11.09 3.88 -1.04
CA HIS A 13 -11.00 2.62 -0.30
C HIS A 13 -10.94 1.41 -1.24
N ASP A 14 -11.74 1.37 -2.30
CA ASP A 14 -11.73 0.29 -3.29
C ASP A 14 -10.37 0.22 -4.02
N LYS A 15 -9.78 1.37 -4.37
CA LYS A 15 -8.41 1.46 -4.91
C LYS A 15 -7.37 0.93 -3.91
N LEU A 16 -7.49 1.31 -2.63
CA LEU A 16 -6.59 0.82 -1.57
C LEU A 16 -6.65 -0.71 -1.47
N VAL A 17 -7.87 -1.27 -1.43
CA VAL A 17 -8.08 -2.73 -1.39
C VAL A 17 -7.46 -3.40 -2.61
N ALA A 18 -7.64 -2.85 -3.81
CA ALA A 18 -7.05 -3.39 -5.03
C ALA A 18 -5.51 -3.36 -5.02
N LEU A 19 -4.90 -2.30 -4.48
CA LEU A 19 -3.44 -2.22 -4.35
C LEU A 19 -2.90 -3.20 -3.32
N VAL A 20 -3.56 -3.36 -2.17
CA VAL A 20 -3.17 -4.33 -1.14
C VAL A 20 -3.28 -5.76 -1.70
N ASP A 21 -4.34 -6.07 -2.44
CA ASP A 21 -4.49 -7.37 -3.09
C ASP A 21 -3.35 -7.62 -4.10
N ASN A 22 -3.02 -6.61 -4.93
CA ASN A 22 -1.90 -6.68 -5.86
C ASN A 22 -0.56 -6.89 -5.14
N MET A 23 -0.33 -6.21 -4.02
CA MET A 23 0.88 -6.37 -3.20
C MET A 23 1.00 -7.80 -2.68
N LEU A 24 -0.08 -8.38 -2.17
CA LEU A 24 -0.11 -9.76 -1.68
C LEU A 24 0.18 -10.77 -2.80
N GLU A 25 -0.34 -10.55 -4.01
CA GLU A 25 -0.02 -11.37 -5.17
C GLU A 25 1.46 -11.26 -5.56
N LEU A 26 2.01 -10.04 -5.57
CA LEU A 26 3.43 -9.81 -5.87
C LEU A 26 4.34 -10.45 -4.82
N GLN A 27 3.99 -10.39 -3.53
CA GLN A 27 4.72 -11.05 -2.45
C GLN A 27 4.69 -12.58 -2.60
N LYS A 28 3.54 -13.16 -2.98
CA LYS A 28 3.46 -14.60 -3.29
C LYS A 28 4.37 -14.97 -4.45
N LYS A 29 4.34 -14.19 -5.55
CA LYS A 29 5.22 -14.41 -6.71
C LYS A 29 6.69 -14.25 -6.35
N TYR A 30 7.04 -13.27 -5.50
CA TYR A 30 8.39 -13.09 -4.97
C TYR A 30 8.88 -14.32 -4.19
N HIS A 31 8.02 -14.88 -3.34
CA HIS A 31 8.37 -16.05 -2.53
C HIS A 31 8.46 -17.33 -3.39
N ASP A 32 7.62 -17.47 -4.42
CA ASP A 32 7.65 -18.60 -5.35
C ASP A 32 8.80 -18.50 -6.38
N ALA A 33 9.25 -17.28 -6.67
CA ALA A 33 10.33 -17.02 -7.61
C ALA A 33 11.63 -17.73 -7.20
N ARG A 34 12.18 -18.51 -8.13
CA ARG A 34 13.45 -19.22 -7.94
C ARG A 34 14.66 -18.44 -8.47
N MET A 35 14.44 -17.49 -9.37
CA MET A 35 15.52 -16.68 -9.95
C MET A 35 15.64 -15.35 -9.22
N GLU A 36 16.87 -14.94 -8.91
CA GLU A 36 17.16 -13.66 -8.23
C GLU A 36 16.65 -12.46 -9.02
N LYS A 37 16.82 -12.45 -10.35
CA LYS A 37 16.28 -11.38 -11.22
C LYS A 37 14.77 -11.18 -11.09
N ASP A 38 14.03 -12.27 -10.88
CA ASP A 38 12.57 -12.23 -10.78
C ASP A 38 12.19 -11.70 -9.39
N LYS A 39 12.93 -12.10 -8.36
CA LYS A 39 12.83 -11.54 -7.02
C LYS A 39 13.09 -10.04 -6.99
N GLU A 40 14.17 -9.56 -7.63
CA GLU A 40 14.46 -8.12 -7.72
C GLU A 40 13.34 -7.35 -8.43
N LEU A 41 12.78 -7.93 -9.50
CA LEU A 41 11.66 -7.33 -10.24
C LEU A 41 10.37 -7.29 -9.39
N TYR A 42 10.06 -8.33 -8.63
CA TYR A 42 8.91 -8.33 -7.73
C TYR A 42 9.13 -7.41 -6.53
N GLU A 43 10.34 -7.37 -5.95
CA GLU A 43 10.68 -6.46 -4.85
C GLU A 43 10.50 -5.00 -5.27
N ARG A 44 10.97 -4.63 -6.47
CA ARG A 44 10.77 -3.27 -7.00
C ARG A 44 9.30 -2.93 -7.17
N GLN A 45 8.50 -3.86 -7.67
CA GLN A 45 7.05 -3.67 -7.83
C GLN A 45 6.35 -3.55 -6.47
N ILE A 46 6.73 -4.37 -5.49
CA ILE A 46 6.21 -4.29 -4.12
C ILE A 46 6.48 -2.88 -3.56
N LYS A 47 7.71 -2.36 -3.67
CA LYS A 47 8.06 -1.01 -3.22
C LYS A 47 7.22 0.09 -3.90
N ILE A 48 6.93 -0.06 -5.19
CA ILE A 48 6.10 0.91 -5.93
C ILE A 48 4.64 0.86 -5.46
N VAL A 49 4.10 -0.34 -5.20
CA VAL A 49 2.74 -0.52 -4.69
C VAL A 49 2.64 -0.01 -3.25
N ASP A 50 3.66 -0.27 -2.43
CA ASP A 50 3.78 0.22 -1.04
C ASP A 50 3.68 1.76 -0.97
N THR A 51 4.45 2.48 -1.79
CA THR A 51 4.37 3.95 -1.86
C THR A 51 2.99 4.46 -2.34
N GLN A 52 2.31 3.72 -3.22
CA GLN A 52 0.95 4.08 -3.65
C GLN A 52 -0.07 3.85 -2.55
N ILE A 53 0.08 2.75 -1.78
CA ILE A 53 -0.73 2.45 -0.61
C ILE A 53 -0.52 3.54 0.44
N ASP A 54 0.72 3.89 0.77
CA ASP A 54 1.04 4.98 1.71
C ASP A 54 0.27 6.25 1.34
N GLY A 55 0.39 6.71 0.08
CA GLY A 55 -0.31 7.91 -0.40
C GLY A 55 -1.83 7.83 -0.21
N LEU A 56 -2.44 6.70 -0.61
CA LEU A 56 -3.89 6.50 -0.46
C LEU A 56 -4.34 6.37 1.00
N VAL A 57 -3.52 5.78 1.87
CA VAL A 57 -3.78 5.74 3.31
C VAL A 57 -3.69 7.16 3.90
N TYR A 58 -2.74 7.97 3.46
CA TYR A 58 -2.65 9.39 3.85
C TYR A 58 -3.89 10.18 3.43
N ASP A 59 -4.35 10.02 2.18
CA ASP A 59 -5.56 10.68 1.67
C ASP A 59 -6.84 10.20 2.40
N LEU A 60 -7.02 8.88 2.58
CA LEU A 60 -8.23 8.30 3.18
C LEU A 60 -8.37 8.56 4.69
N TYR A 61 -7.27 8.50 5.43
CA TYR A 61 -7.30 8.71 6.88
C TYR A 61 -7.09 10.18 7.26
N GLY A 62 -6.88 11.07 6.29
CA GLY A 62 -6.69 12.49 6.54
C GLY A 62 -5.58 12.77 7.55
N LEU A 63 -4.54 11.92 7.59
CA LEU A 63 -3.40 12.02 8.49
C LEU A 63 -2.45 13.18 8.11
N ALA A 64 -3.00 14.24 7.52
CA ALA A 64 -2.27 15.43 7.12
C ALA A 64 -1.67 16.22 8.31
N GLU A 65 -1.95 15.88 9.58
CA GLU A 65 -1.42 16.68 10.71
C GLU A 65 -0.92 15.94 11.96
N GLU A 66 -0.90 14.59 12.06
CA GLU A 66 -0.48 14.00 13.36
C GLU A 66 0.41 12.76 13.34
N GLU A 67 1.26 12.51 12.33
CA GLU A 67 2.43 11.61 12.54
C GLU A 67 3.72 12.11 11.86
N GLU A 68 4.00 13.41 11.87
CA GLU A 68 5.39 13.89 11.80
C GLU A 68 6.01 13.78 13.21
N LYS A 69 6.28 12.55 13.70
CA LYS A 69 7.24 12.26 14.80
C LYS A 69 7.30 10.77 15.20
N VAL A 70 7.87 9.94 14.34
CA VAL A 70 8.85 8.95 14.85
C VAL A 70 10.11 9.06 13.98
N VAL A 71 10.66 10.27 13.95
CA VAL A 71 12.09 10.45 13.73
C VAL A 71 12.78 9.83 14.95
N GLU A 72 13.42 8.70 14.69
CA GLU A 72 14.72 8.34 15.25
C GLU A 72 14.90 8.58 16.76
N GLU A 73 14.55 7.60 17.57
CA GLU A 73 15.26 7.38 18.84
C GLU A 73 15.52 5.88 19.06
N ARG A 74 16.59 5.39 18.42
CA ARG A 74 17.80 4.78 19.05
C ARG A 74 18.52 3.78 18.16
#